data_AF-A0A418RMV4-F1
#
_entry.id   AF-A0A418RMV4-F1
#
_cell.length_a   1.000
_cell.length_b   1.000
_cell.length_c   1.000
_cell.angle_alpha   90.00
_cell.angle_beta   90.00
_cell.angle_gamma   90.00
#
_symmetry.space_group_name_H-M   'P 1'
#
loop_
_entity.id
_entity.type
_entity.pdbx_description
1 polymer ?
#
loop_
_entity_poly.entity_id
_entity_poly.type
_entity_poly.pdbx_seq_one_letter_code
_entity_poly.pdbx_strand_id
1 'polypeptide(L)'
;MGLDEIRKAHFNGDQQQKLACIINISFDDVGSDSLMIHLKDQLAIANGSACNTDTIEASHVLRAMGIEGDRLYGNRQQPEAL
;
A
#
# COMPACT_ATOMS: atom_id res chain seq x y z
N MET A 1 -4.39 -8.48 -19.26
CA MET A 1 -3.75 -8.88 -18.01
C MET A 1 -4.21 -7.91 -16.94
N GLY A 2 -4.85 -8.41 -15.89
CA GLY A 2 -5.41 -7.62 -14.79
C GLY A 2 -4.51 -7.62 -13.56
N LEU A 3 -4.74 -6.70 -12.61
CA LEU A 3 -3.99 -6.63 -11.35
C LEU A 3 -4.23 -7.85 -10.44
N ASP A 4 -5.37 -8.52 -10.62
CA ASP A 4 -5.77 -9.77 -9.98
C ASP A 4 -4.90 -10.98 -10.38
N GLU A 5 -4.20 -10.89 -11.51
CA GLU A 5 -3.28 -11.94 -11.96
C GLU A 5 -1.88 -11.81 -11.34
N ILE A 6 -1.60 -10.71 -10.65
CA ILE A 6 -0.33 -10.51 -9.94
C ILE A 6 -0.35 -11.33 -8.65
N ARG A 7 0.51 -12.35 -8.56
CA ARG A 7 0.67 -13.14 -7.32
C ARG A 7 1.01 -12.22 -6.16
N LYS A 8 0.40 -12.51 -5.01
CA LYS A 8 0.59 -11.76 -3.74
C LYS A 8 0.13 -10.30 -3.80
N ALA A 9 -0.67 -9.92 -4.79
CA ALA A 9 -1.39 -8.65 -4.79
C ALA A 9 -2.74 -8.80 -4.07
N HIS A 10 -3.07 -7.82 -3.24
CA HIS A 10 -4.31 -7.79 -2.47
C HIS A 10 -4.99 -6.44 -2.65
N PHE A 11 -6.24 -6.47 -3.10
CA PHE A 11 -7.06 -5.26 -3.11
C PHE A 11 -7.49 -4.89 -1.69
N ASN A 12 -7.36 -3.60 -1.37
CA ASN A 12 -7.85 -3.03 -0.12
C ASN A 12 -9.19 -2.33 -0.39
N GLY A 13 -10.28 -2.89 0.12
CA GLY A 13 -11.64 -2.39 -0.07
C GLY A 13 -12.42 -3.11 -1.18
N ASP A 14 -13.71 -2.78 -1.27
CA ASP A 14 -14.67 -3.41 -2.18
C ASP A 14 -14.43 -2.99 -3.65
N GLN A 15 -14.31 -3.96 -4.55
CA GLN A 15 -14.06 -3.70 -5.98
C GLN A 15 -15.31 -3.32 -6.78
N GLN A 16 -16.50 -3.61 -6.25
CA GLN A 16 -17.79 -3.18 -6.80
C GLN A 16 -18.23 -1.82 -6.25
N GLN A 17 -17.78 -1.44 -5.05
CA GLN A 17 -18.16 -0.19 -4.36
C GLN A 17 -16.93 0.70 -4.08
N LYS A 18 -16.29 1.19 -5.14
CA LYS A 18 -15.14 2.12 -5.07
C LYS A 18 -15.28 3.28 -6.04
N LEU A 19 -14.51 4.34 -5.80
CA LEU A 19 -14.31 5.38 -6.80
C LEU A 19 -13.51 4.82 -7.98
N ALA A 20 -14.04 4.98 -9.21
CA ALA A 20 -13.46 4.37 -10.41
C ALA A 20 -12.01 4.79 -10.71
N CYS A 21 -11.60 5.97 -10.23
CA CYS A 21 -10.27 6.53 -10.42
C CYS A 21 -9.26 6.18 -9.32
N ILE A 22 -9.66 5.46 -8.27
CA ILE A 22 -8.80 5.13 -7.14
C ILE A 22 -8.75 3.62 -6.96
N ILE A 23 -7.54 3.13 -6.76
CA ILE A 23 -7.27 1.75 -6.44
C ILE A 23 -6.26 1.70 -5.29
N ASN A 24 -6.52 0.84 -4.31
CA ASN A 24 -5.64 0.63 -3.18
C ASN A 24 -5.25 -0.85 -3.15
N ILE A 25 -3.95 -1.12 -3.23
CA ILE A 25 -3.40 -2.48 -3.40
C ILE A 25 -2.20 -2.64 -2.47
N SER A 26 -2.13 -3.78 -1.80
CA SER A 26 -0.94 -4.24 -1.06
C SER A 26 -0.27 -5.37 -1.83
N PHE A 27 1.05 -5.44 -1.78
CA PHE A 27 1.84 -6.50 -2.41
C PHE A 27 2.71 -7.17 -1.36
N ASP A 28 2.50 -8.46 -1.07
CA ASP A 28 3.32 -9.13 -0.07
C ASP A 28 4.79 -9.15 -0.52
N ASP A 29 5.71 -9.02 0.44
CA ASP A 29 7.17 -8.98 0.24
C ASP A 29 7.69 -7.80 -0.61
N VAL A 30 6.82 -6.89 -1.04
CA VAL A 30 7.20 -5.70 -1.82
C VAL A 30 6.86 -4.44 -1.05
N GLY A 31 7.90 -3.73 -0.60
CA GLY A 31 7.74 -2.47 0.12
C GLY A 31 7.25 -1.34 -0.78
N SER A 32 6.34 -0.53 -0.27
CA SER A 32 5.72 0.57 -1.00
C SER A 32 6.69 1.64 -1.49
N ASP A 33 7.83 1.83 -0.81
CA ASP A 33 8.85 2.80 -1.23
C ASP A 33 9.54 2.38 -2.54
N SER A 34 9.79 1.08 -2.70
CA SER A 34 10.35 0.52 -3.93
C SER A 34 9.39 0.75 -5.11
N LEU A 35 8.10 0.51 -4.90
CA LEU A 35 7.07 0.79 -5.91
C LEU A 35 7.04 2.28 -6.27
N MET A 36 7.09 3.17 -5.27
CA MET A 36 7.13 4.60 -5.50
C MET A 36 8.34 5.00 -6.34
N ILE A 37 9.54 4.51 -6.02
CA ILE A 37 10.76 4.84 -6.76
C ILE A 37 10.65 4.41 -8.24
N HIS A 38 10.15 3.21 -8.50
CA HIS A 38 10.12 2.64 -9.86
C HIS A 38 8.96 3.14 -10.71
N LEU A 39 7.85 3.58 -10.10
CA LEU A 39 6.59 3.84 -10.81
C LEU A 39 6.14 5.30 -10.75
N LYS A 40 6.72 6.16 -9.89
CA LYS A 40 6.28 7.57 -9.71
C LYS A 40 6.20 8.40 -11.00
N ASP A 41 7.02 8.07 -12.00
CA ASP A 41 7.09 8.82 -13.26
C ASP A 41 6.09 8.29 -14.31
N GLN A 42 5.45 7.14 -14.04
CA GLN A 42 4.48 6.49 -14.93
C GLN A 42 3.06 6.53 -14.35
N LEU A 43 2.92 6.57 -13.03
CA LEU A 43 1.65 6.48 -12.31
C LEU A 43 1.60 7.52 -11.20
N ALA A 44 0.40 8.06 -10.96
CA ALA A 44 0.12 8.83 -9.76
C ALA A 44 -0.09 7.85 -8.59
N ILE A 45 0.82 7.85 -7.63
CA ILE A 45 0.86 6.87 -6.53
C ILE A 45 1.12 7.58 -5.21
N ALA A 46 0.56 7.03 -4.15
CA ALA A 46 0.82 7.44 -2.78
C ALA A 46 0.92 6.19 -1.89
N ASN A 47 1.78 6.23 -0.87
CA ASN A 47 1.98 5.14 0.07
C ASN A 47 1.66 5.56 1.53
N GLY A 48 0.37 5.65 1.87
CA GLY A 48 -0.08 5.84 3.26
C GLY A 48 -0.81 7.14 3.55
N SER A 49 -0.88 7.51 4.84
CA SER A 49 -1.65 8.64 5.36
C SER A 49 -0.94 9.97 5.11
N ALA A 50 -1.16 10.54 3.93
CA ALA A 50 -1.15 11.96 3.54
C ALA A 50 0.02 12.91 3.92
N CYS A 51 0.89 12.59 4.88
CA CYS A 51 1.95 13.48 5.36
C CYS A 51 3.25 12.69 5.49
N ASN A 52 4.21 12.96 4.59
CA ASN A 52 5.60 12.51 4.73
C ASN A 52 6.15 12.96 6.09
N THR A 53 6.17 12.06 7.05
CA THR A 53 7.02 12.12 8.23
C THR A 53 7.94 10.91 8.13
N ASP A 54 9.21 11.04 8.48
CA ASP A 54 10.22 9.95 8.45
C ASP A 54 9.84 8.73 9.33
N THR A 55 8.69 8.78 9.99
CA THR A 55 8.15 7.73 10.83
C THR A 55 7.24 6.79 10.02
N ILE A 56 7.53 5.49 10.09
CA ILE A 56 6.65 4.45 9.54
C ILE A 56 5.46 4.29 10.49
N GLU A 57 4.34 4.95 10.17
CA GLU A 57 3.09 4.80 10.92
C GLU A 57 2.08 3.89 10.21
N ALA A 58 1.25 3.20 11.00
CA ALA A 58 0.17 2.38 10.49
C ALA A 58 -0.97 3.26 9.94
N SER A 59 -1.52 2.89 8.79
CA SER A 59 -2.71 3.58 8.27
C SER A 59 -3.92 3.35 9.17
N HIS A 60 -4.47 4.43 9.73
CA HIS A 60 -5.69 4.41 10.53
C HIS A 60 -6.91 3.93 9.72
N VAL A 61 -6.96 4.21 8.41
CA VAL A 61 -8.03 3.74 7.51
C VAL A 61 -7.92 2.23 7.26
N LEU A 62 -6.72 1.72 6.96
CA LEU A 62 -6.53 0.28 6.74
C LEU A 62 -6.85 -0.51 8.03
N ARG A 63 -6.46 0.05 9.20
CA ARG A 63 -6.82 -0.52 10.50
C ARG A 63 -8.33 -0.56 10.73
N ALA A 64 -9.04 0.52 10.42
CA ALA A 64 -10.50 0.56 10.53
C ALA A 64 -11.20 -0.43 9.58
N MET A 65 -10.56 -0.78 8.45
CA MET A 65 -11.01 -1.83 7.55
C MET A 65 -10.68 -3.26 8.03
N GLY A 66 -10.03 -3.41 9.19
CA GLY A 66 -9.65 -4.72 9.73
C GLY A 66 -8.45 -5.38 9.04
N ILE A 67 -7.65 -4.61 8.31
CA ILE A 67 -6.38 -5.10 7.75
C ILE A 67 -5.34 -5.16 8.87
N GLU A 68 -4.52 -6.21 8.88
CA GLU A 68 -3.52 -6.47 9.92
C GLU A 68 -2.14 -6.76 9.32
N GLY A 69 -1.12 -6.83 10.18
CA GLY A 69 0.25 -7.18 9.82
C GLY A 69 0.96 -6.11 8.98
N ASP A 70 1.97 -6.54 8.22
CA ASP A 70 2.86 -5.65 7.45
C ASP A 70 2.13 -4.78 6.41
N ARG A 71 0.97 -5.26 5.94
CA ARG A 71 0.09 -4.52 5.02
C ARG A 71 -0.38 -3.19 5.60
N LEU A 72 -0.51 -3.07 6.92
CA LEU A 72 -0.85 -1.81 7.59
C LEU A 72 0.23 -0.73 7.45
N TYR A 73 1.48 -1.16 7.27
CA TYR A 73 2.68 -0.32 7.25
C TYR A 73 3.26 -0.15 5.84
N GLY A 74 2.58 -0.70 4.82
CA GLY A 74 3.02 -0.65 3.42
C GLY A 74 4.13 -1.65 3.08
N ASN A 75 4.26 -2.74 3.84
CA ASN A 75 5.31 -3.76 3.68
C ASN A 75 6.73 -3.16 3.64
N ARG A 76 6.92 -2.02 4.30
CA ARG A 76 8.22 -1.36 4.43
C ARG A 76 9.05 -2.13 5.44
N GLN A 77 10.26 -2.50 5.04
CA GLN A 77 11.25 -3.01 5.99
C GLN A 77 11.56 -1.88 6.96
N GLN A 78 11.18 -2.03 8.24
CA GLN A 78 11.75 -1.18 9.28
C GLN A 78 13.26 -1.47 9.29
N PRO A 79 14.14 -0.45 9.28
CA PRO A 79 15.49 -0.68 9.77
C PRO A 79 15.32 -1.24 11.19
N GLU A 80 15.88 -2.42 11.45
CA GLU A 80 15.89 -3.00 12.78
C GLU A 80 16.31 -1.91 13.77
N ALA A 81 15.45 -1.60 14.73
CA ALA A 81 15.78 -0.67 15.78
C ALA A 81 17.03 -1.22 16.49
N LEU A 82 18.15 -0.51 16.33
CA LEU A 82 19.39 -0.76 17.07
C LEU A 82 19.17 -0.50 18.57
#